data_AF-A0A7X6WFK8-F1
#
_entry.id   AF-A0A7X6WFK8-F1
#
_cell.length_a   1.000
_cell.length_b   1.000
_cell.length_c   1.000
_cell.angle_alpha   90.00
_cell.angle_beta   90.00
_cell.angle_gamma   90.00
#
_symmetry.space_group_name_H-M   'P 1'
#
loop_
_entity.id
_entity.type
_entity.pdbx_description
1 polymer ?
#
loop_
_entity_poly.entity_id
_entity_poly.type
_entity_poly.pdbx_seq_one_letter_code
_entity_poly.pdbx_strand_id
1 'polypeptide(L)' 'MDLINKKVMHKTFGKGNIVNYDDSYMKIKFKSGARRFVYPDGFKKYLTLMDQKATNLVNEKIKKKEAR' A
#
# COMPACT_ATOMS: atom_id res chain seq x y z
N MET A 1 -9.62 8.91 -3.58
CA MET A 1 -8.14 8.88 -3.69
C MET A 1 -7.77 7.49 -4.14
N ASP A 2 -7.53 7.36 -5.43
CA ASP A 2 -7.29 6.08 -6.07
C ASP A 2 -5.82 5.70 -5.89
N LEU A 3 -5.60 4.73 -5.01
CA LEU A 3 -4.31 4.05 -4.89
C LEU A 3 -4.12 3.01 -6.01
N ILE A 4 -5.16 2.73 -6.80
CA ILE A 4 -5.10 1.88 -7.99
C ILE A 4 -4.05 2.42 -8.98
N ASN A 5 -3.27 1.53 -9.57
CA ASN A 5 -2.16 1.82 -10.47
C ASN A 5 -0.98 2.60 -9.86
N LYS A 6 -0.94 2.77 -8.52
CA LYS A 6 0.24 3.32 -7.84
C LYS A 6 1.33 2.28 -7.66
N LYS A 7 2.56 2.70 -7.91
CA LYS A 7 3.76 1.90 -7.68
C LYS A 7 4.10 1.88 -6.18
N VAL A 8 4.32 0.69 -5.68
CA VAL A 8 4.82 0.42 -4.33
C VAL A 8 6.14 -0.33 -4.40
N MET A 9 6.88 -0.30 -3.32
CA MET A 9 8.10 -1.06 -3.12
C MET A 9 7.97 -1.85 -1.84
N HIS A 10 7.99 -3.17 -1.95
CA HIS A 10 8.08 -4.07 -0.82
C HIS A 10 9.54 -4.39 -0.54
N LYS A 11 9.94 -4.41 0.74
CA LYS A 11 11.34 -4.66 1.13
C LYS A 11 11.93 -5.95 0.52
N THR A 12 11.18 -7.05 0.57
CA THR A 12 11.57 -8.36 0.02
C THR A 12 11.17 -8.58 -1.46
N PHE A 13 9.93 -8.25 -1.86
CA PHE A 13 9.44 -8.53 -3.23
C PHE A 13 9.84 -7.46 -4.26
N GLY A 14 10.39 -6.33 -3.81
CA GLY A 14 10.75 -5.20 -4.67
C GLY A 14 9.53 -4.43 -5.17
N LYS A 15 9.59 -3.98 -6.43
CA LYS A 15 8.56 -3.11 -7.02
C LYS A 15 7.27 -3.90 -7.30
N GLY A 16 6.16 -3.35 -6.86
CA GLY A 16 4.80 -3.83 -7.11
C GLY A 16 3.88 -2.72 -7.58
N ASN A 17 2.75 -3.10 -8.18
CA ASN A 17 1.72 -2.17 -8.60
C ASN A 17 0.38 -2.55 -7.95
N ILE A 18 -0.31 -1.58 -7.37
CA ILE A 18 -1.62 -1.80 -6.76
C ILE A 18 -2.64 -2.01 -7.88
N VAL A 19 -3.15 -3.22 -7.98
CA VAL A 19 -4.15 -3.59 -8.99
C VAL A 19 -5.56 -3.52 -8.45
N ASN A 20 -5.72 -3.69 -7.14
CA ASN A 20 -7.01 -3.48 -6.47
C ASN A 20 -6.80 -3.03 -5.03
N TYR A 21 -7.74 -2.30 -4.44
CA TYR A 21 -7.80 -2.15 -2.99
C TYR A 21 -9.23 -1.98 -2.52
N ASP A 22 -9.48 -2.53 -1.34
CA ASP A 22 -10.73 -2.50 -0.60
C ASP A 22 -10.47 -1.87 0.78
N ASP A 23 -11.53 -1.61 1.54
CA ASP A 23 -11.43 -1.03 2.89
C ASP A 23 -10.65 -1.91 3.89
N SER A 24 -10.57 -3.22 3.62
CA SER A 24 -9.85 -4.18 4.47
C SER A 24 -8.52 -4.65 3.89
N TYR A 25 -8.40 -4.78 2.55
CA TYR A 25 -7.22 -5.37 1.92
C TYR A 25 -6.88 -4.70 0.59
N MET A 26 -5.61 -4.63 0.27
CA MET A 26 -5.12 -4.22 -1.04
C MET A 26 -4.44 -5.38 -1.78
N LYS A 27 -4.66 -5.46 -3.09
CA LYS A 27 -4.05 -6.41 -4.00
C LYS A 27 -2.96 -5.73 -4.81
N ILE A 28 -1.75 -6.25 -4.68
CA ILE A 28 -0.55 -5.70 -5.31
C ILE A 28 0.06 -6.76 -6.20
N LYS A 29 0.28 -6.43 -7.47
CA LYS A 29 0.95 -7.26 -8.45
C LYS A 29 2.43 -6.93 -8.47
N PHE A 30 3.25 -7.85 -7.97
CA PHE A 30 4.71 -7.81 -8.10
C PHE A 30 5.15 -8.59 -9.33
N LYS A 31 6.41 -8.42 -9.70
CA LYS A 31 7.05 -9.27 -10.72
C LYS A 31 7.00 -10.76 -10.34
N SER A 32 7.11 -11.05 -9.04
CA SER A 32 7.02 -12.41 -8.50
C SER A 32 5.59 -12.97 -8.44
N GLY A 33 4.55 -12.15 -8.67
CA GLY A 33 3.15 -12.55 -8.54
C GLY A 33 2.28 -11.54 -7.79
N ALA A 34 0.97 -11.76 -7.80
CA ALA A 34 0.02 -10.92 -7.08
C ALA A 34 -0.17 -11.38 -5.63
N ARG A 35 -0.08 -10.45 -4.68
CA ARG A 35 -0.28 -10.69 -3.24
C ARG A 35 -1.29 -9.71 -2.66
N ARG A 36 -1.98 -10.13 -1.61
CA ARG A 36 -2.92 -9.30 -0.84
C ARG A 36 -2.29 -8.89 0.48
N PHE A 37 -2.49 -7.64 0.88
CA PHE A 37 -2.01 -7.06 2.14
C PHE A 37 -3.18 -6.37 2.85
N VAL A 38 -3.14 -6.33 4.18
CA VAL A 38 -4.16 -5.63 4.97
C VAL A 38 -4.03 -4.12 4.73
N TYR A 39 -5.15 -3.44 4.49
CA TYR A 39 -5.18 -1.98 4.37
C TYR A 39 -5.70 -1.35 5.68
N PRO A 40 -5.07 -0.27 6.18
CA PRO A 40 -3.84 0.34 5.70
C PRO A 40 -2.55 -0.21 6.36
N ASP A 41 -2.65 -1.16 7.31
CA ASP A 41 -1.52 -1.70 8.10
C ASP A 41 -0.35 -2.28 7.29
N GLY A 42 -0.63 -2.88 6.12
CA GLY A 42 0.41 -3.42 5.24
C GLY A 42 1.42 -2.37 4.79
N PHE A 43 1.00 -1.10 4.65
CA PHE A 43 1.88 0.03 4.35
C PHE A 43 2.75 0.45 5.53
N LYS A 44 2.30 0.23 6.76
CA LYS A 44 3.06 0.65 7.94
C LYS A 44 4.40 -0.09 8.07
N LYS A 45 4.44 -1.36 7.64
CA LYS A 45 5.55 -2.26 7.97
C LYS A 45 6.21 -2.93 6.77
N TYR A 46 5.48 -3.15 5.68
CA TYR A 46 5.96 -4.00 4.58
C TYR A 46 6.03 -3.29 3.23
N LEU A 47 5.17 -2.29 3.01
CA LEU A 47 5.01 -1.63 1.71
C LEU A 47 5.36 -0.14 1.81
N THR A 48 6.22 0.32 0.92
CA THR A 48 6.56 1.74 0.77
C THR A 48 5.98 2.25 -0.54
N LEU A 49 5.11 3.24 -0.50
CA LEU A 49 4.64 3.90 -1.73
C LEU A 49 5.82 4.68 -2.35
N MET A 50 6.02 4.51 -3.66
CA MET A 50 7.05 5.27 -4.39
C MET A 50 6.62 6.72 -4.62
N ASP A 51 5.31 6.96 -4.60
CA ASP A 51 4.72 8.27 -4.80
C ASP A 51 4.64 9.01 -3.47
N GLN A 52 5.56 9.94 -3.23
CA GLN A 52 5.69 10.65 -1.95
C GLN A 52 4.39 11.34 -1.51
N LYS A 53 3.58 11.84 -2.47
CA LYS A 53 2.25 12.40 -2.16
C LYS A 53 1.33 11.31 -1.63
N ALA A 54 1.25 10.16 -2.31
CA ALA A 54 0.44 9.04 -1.86
C ALA A 54 0.93 8.47 -0.51
N THR A 55 2.25 8.40 -0.28
CA THR A 55 2.85 7.92 0.98
C THR A 55 2.39 8.76 2.16
N ASN A 56 2.49 10.09 2.06
CA ASN A 56 2.06 10.98 3.14
C ASN A 56 0.57 10.82 3.44
N LEU A 57 -0.26 10.72 2.39
CA LEU A 57 -1.71 10.56 2.54
C LEU A 57 -2.10 9.24 3.20
N VAL A 58 -1.45 8.14 2.82
CA VAL A 58 -1.69 6.83 3.43
C VAL A 58 -1.19 6.80 4.87
N ASN A 59 -0.01 7.35 5.15
CA ASN A 59 0.50 7.46 6.52
C ASN A 59 -0.40 8.33 7.41
N GLU A 60 -0.94 9.44 6.88
CA GLU A 60 -1.91 10.26 7.61
C GLU A 60 -3.19 9.47 7.93
N LYS A 61 -3.71 8.70 6.97
CA LYS A 61 -4.88 7.83 7.19
C LYS A 61 -4.61 6.76 8.24
N ILE A 62 -3.43 6.13 8.22
CA ILE A 62 -3.02 5.15 9.25
C ILE A 62 -2.99 5.81 10.63
N LYS A 63 -2.30 6.95 10.75
CA LYS A 63 -2.21 7.70 12.01
C LYS A 63 -3.58 8.13 12.56
N LYS A 64 -4.47 8.61 11.70
CA LYS A 64 -5.84 9.00 12.09
C LYS A 64 -6.68 7.82 12.56
N LYS A 65 -6.44 6.61 12.04
CA LYS A 65 -7.15 5.39 12.46
C LYS A 65 -6.66 4.86 13.81
N GLU A 66 -5.38 5.06 14.15
CA GLU A 66 -4.80 4.71 15.47
C GLU A 66 -5.09 5.74 16.57
N ALA A 67 -5.44 6.97 16.21
CA ALA A 67 -5.71 8.05 17.18
C ALA A 67 -7.16 8.05 17.73
N ARG A 68 -7.94 6.98 17.50
CA ARG A 68 -9.35 6.87 17.92
C ARG A 68 -9.55 5.64 18.78
#